data_AF-A0A382UJJ4-F1
#
_entry.id   AF-A0A382UJJ4-F1
#
_cell.length_a   1.000
_cell.length_b   1.000
_cell.length_c   1.000
_cell.angle_alpha   90.00
_cell.angle_beta   90.00
_cell.angle_gamma   90.00
#
_symmetry.space_group_name_H-M   'P 1'
#
loop_
_entity.id
_entity.type
_entity.pdbx_description
1 polymer ?
#
loop_
_entity_poly.entity_id
_entity_poly.type
_entity_poly.pdbx_seq_one_letter_code
_entity_poly.pdbx_strand_id
1 'polypeptide(L)'
;DALNNIPQLDPSGIKNGPELDRSMRQLSMFANAYVNWGEEPVKSIPKNLAIPLWEIAHRSGRPPIASHASIVLSNWRRIDPDGPIVPENLKTLQNFFGGKDEDWFYLATVGVESVGGCAMSKLFSCLDAIKNNKSNIVVTSLNDLASIIHEINLALERMYEHCRADIFYHRVRPFLKGWPDDGIVYEGVNEEPKIFVGGSAAQSSLLQTLDAGLGITHPSDKSGPFLIQMRKYMPPNHSKVISLLELDPILLKYLNKNKSIELKDAYKKCVSGLNIFRKKHLEMAIHYISDQ
;
A
#
# COMPACT_ATOMS: atom_id res chain seq x y z
N ASP A 1 27.14 7.76 -8.89
CA ASP A 1 28.51 7.55 -8.36
C ASP A 1 28.56 6.76 -7.06
N ALA A 2 28.00 7.24 -5.95
CA ALA A 2 28.11 6.53 -4.66
C ALA A 2 27.64 5.06 -4.73
N LEU A 3 26.47 4.80 -5.32
CA LEU A 3 25.92 3.45 -5.47
C LEU A 3 26.70 2.56 -6.46
N ASN A 4 27.49 3.13 -7.37
CA ASN A 4 28.38 2.33 -8.22
C ASN A 4 29.61 1.83 -7.46
N ASN A 5 29.96 2.50 -6.36
CA ASN A 5 31.19 2.26 -5.61
C ASN A 5 30.95 1.57 -4.26
N ILE A 6 29.69 1.28 -3.88
CA ILE A 6 29.44 0.49 -2.66
C ILE A 6 29.97 -0.94 -2.87
N PRO A 7 30.62 -1.56 -1.88
CA PRO A 7 30.92 -2.98 -1.93
C PRO A 7 29.62 -3.78 -2.11
N GLN A 8 29.69 -4.90 -2.84
CA GLN A 8 28.56 -5.81 -2.92
C GLN A 8 28.23 -6.32 -1.51
N LEU A 9 27.00 -6.06 -1.08
CA LEU A 9 26.52 -6.49 0.24
C LEU A 9 26.16 -7.99 0.18
N ASP A 10 26.53 -8.74 1.21
CA ASP A 10 26.11 -10.13 1.38
C ASP A 10 24.80 -10.19 2.21
N PRO A 11 23.66 -10.59 1.62
CA PRO A 11 22.39 -10.68 2.33
C PRO A 11 22.22 -11.95 3.17
N SER A 12 23.18 -12.89 3.16
CA SER A 12 23.06 -14.20 3.79
C SER A 12 22.77 -14.13 5.31
N GLY A 13 23.32 -13.13 6.00
CA GLY A 13 23.14 -12.92 7.43
C GLY A 13 21.82 -12.26 7.84
N ILE A 14 21.05 -11.72 6.89
CA ILE A 14 19.78 -11.00 7.17
C ILE A 14 18.70 -12.01 7.54
N LYS A 15 18.03 -11.83 8.68
CA LYS A 15 16.92 -12.70 9.10
C LYS A 15 15.58 -12.30 8.47
N ASN A 16 14.65 -13.25 8.40
CA ASN A 16 13.28 -12.96 8.00
C ASN A 16 12.56 -12.06 9.02
N GLY A 17 11.48 -11.41 8.61
CA GLY A 17 10.75 -10.46 9.44
C GLY A 17 11.35 -9.05 9.39
N PRO A 18 11.51 -8.35 10.53
CA PRO A 18 11.88 -6.93 10.53
C PRO A 18 13.21 -6.59 9.81
N GLU A 19 14.22 -7.46 9.90
CA GLU A 19 15.51 -7.26 9.21
C GLU A 19 15.36 -7.34 7.69
N LEU A 20 14.57 -8.29 7.19
CA LEU A 20 14.25 -8.46 5.78
C LEU A 20 13.45 -7.26 5.26
N ASP A 21 12.44 -6.80 6.00
CA ASP A 21 11.62 -5.66 5.60
C ASP A 21 12.42 -4.36 5.54
N ARG A 22 13.30 -4.13 6.53
CA ARG A 22 14.22 -2.99 6.53
C ARG A 22 15.17 -3.05 5.33
N SER A 23 15.72 -4.22 5.05
CA SER A 23 16.64 -4.42 3.93
C SER A 23 15.93 -4.19 2.59
N MET A 24 14.71 -4.73 2.45
CA MET A 24 13.89 -4.54 1.26
C MET A 24 13.57 -3.06 1.05
N ARG A 25 13.20 -2.32 2.10
CA ARG A 25 13.00 -0.87 2.01
C ARG A 25 14.26 -0.15 1.53
N GLN A 26 15.38 -0.36 2.21
CA GLN A 26 16.62 0.36 1.92
C GLN A 26 17.10 0.13 0.50
N LEU A 27 17.27 -1.15 0.11
CA LEU A 27 17.82 -1.53 -1.18
C LEU A 27 16.89 -1.12 -2.33
N SER A 28 15.58 -1.29 -2.17
CA SER A 28 14.63 -0.91 -3.21
C SER A 28 14.54 0.59 -3.40
N MET A 29 14.56 1.38 -2.32
CA MET A 29 14.63 2.84 -2.43
C MET A 29 15.96 3.32 -3.02
N PHE A 30 17.09 2.64 -2.75
CA PHE A 30 18.35 2.93 -3.45
C PHE A 30 18.26 2.64 -4.94
N ALA A 31 17.62 1.53 -5.34
CA ALA A 31 17.43 1.20 -6.75
C ALA A 31 16.53 2.23 -7.45
N ASN A 32 15.39 2.59 -6.83
CA ASN A 32 14.50 3.62 -7.35
C ASN A 32 15.18 4.99 -7.46
N ALA A 33 16.01 5.37 -6.47
CA ALA A 33 16.82 6.57 -6.52
C ALA A 33 17.83 6.50 -7.66
N TYR A 34 18.59 5.40 -7.76
CA TYR A 34 19.61 5.20 -8.79
C TYR A 34 19.03 5.27 -10.20
N VAL A 35 17.91 4.57 -10.44
CA VAL A 35 17.25 4.53 -11.74
C VAL A 35 16.71 5.91 -12.12
N ASN A 36 16.02 6.60 -11.21
CA ASN A 36 15.25 7.80 -11.54
C ASN A 36 15.91 9.14 -11.11
N TRP A 37 17.20 9.17 -10.81
CA TRP A 37 17.88 10.40 -10.35
C TRP A 37 18.05 11.46 -11.44
N GLY A 38 18.31 11.02 -12.67
CA GLY A 38 18.56 11.89 -13.82
C GLY A 38 17.29 12.34 -14.54
N GLU A 39 17.46 13.08 -15.63
CA GLU A 39 16.35 13.45 -16.52
C GLU A 39 15.67 12.21 -17.13
N GLU A 40 16.48 11.23 -17.52
CA GLU A 40 16.04 9.95 -18.07
C GLU A 40 16.46 8.79 -17.15
N PRO A 41 15.64 7.72 -17.06
CA PRO A 41 16.00 6.57 -16.27
C PRO A 41 17.23 5.87 -16.85
N VAL A 42 18.18 5.49 -16.00
CA VAL A 42 19.28 4.62 -16.43
C VAL A 42 18.77 3.22 -16.77
N LYS A 43 19.49 2.48 -17.63
CA LYS A 43 19.01 1.21 -18.18
C LYS A 43 19.39 -0.04 -17.36
N SER A 44 20.26 0.10 -16.38
CA SER A 44 20.72 -0.99 -15.53
C SER A 44 20.90 -0.56 -14.08
N ILE A 45 20.74 -1.51 -13.17
CA ILE A 45 21.11 -1.37 -11.75
C ILE A 45 22.43 -2.15 -11.57
N PRO A 46 23.46 -1.52 -10.97
CA PRO A 46 24.78 -2.13 -10.85
C PRO A 46 24.73 -3.38 -9.96
N LYS A 47 25.56 -4.37 -10.29
CA LYS A 47 25.54 -5.70 -9.64
C LYS A 47 25.65 -5.69 -8.12
N ASN A 48 26.39 -4.72 -7.57
CA ASN A 48 26.59 -4.53 -6.13
C ASN A 48 25.29 -4.17 -5.38
N LEU A 49 24.30 -3.61 -6.07
CA LEU A 49 22.97 -3.33 -5.56
C LEU A 49 21.93 -4.33 -6.09
N ALA A 50 22.01 -4.71 -7.36
CA ALA A 50 21.04 -5.59 -8.02
C ALA A 50 20.99 -6.99 -7.38
N ILE A 51 22.14 -7.61 -7.13
CA ILE A 51 22.22 -8.96 -6.54
C ILE A 51 21.59 -9.02 -5.14
N PRO A 52 22.01 -8.19 -4.16
CA PRO A 52 21.40 -8.25 -2.82
C PRO A 52 19.93 -7.85 -2.83
N LEU A 53 19.53 -6.86 -3.65
CA LEU A 53 18.12 -6.48 -3.77
C LEU A 53 17.27 -7.64 -4.30
N TRP A 54 17.75 -8.34 -5.33
CA TRP A 54 17.01 -9.46 -5.91
C TRP A 54 16.78 -10.59 -4.90
N GLU A 55 17.82 -10.98 -4.16
CA GLU A 55 17.74 -11.99 -3.12
C GLU A 55 16.75 -11.60 -2.01
N ILE A 56 16.85 -10.36 -1.51
CA ILE A 56 15.97 -9.84 -0.47
C ILE A 56 14.52 -9.75 -0.97
N ALA A 57 14.31 -9.31 -2.20
CA ALA A 57 13.00 -9.22 -2.83
C ALA A 57 12.35 -10.60 -2.96
N HIS A 58 13.11 -11.59 -3.47
CA HIS A 58 12.66 -12.98 -3.58
C HIS A 58 12.23 -13.55 -2.24
N ARG A 59 13.08 -13.40 -1.20
CA ARG A 59 12.78 -13.83 0.16
C ARG A 59 11.56 -13.12 0.77
N SER A 60 11.37 -11.84 0.44
CA SER A 60 10.19 -11.07 0.89
C SER A 60 8.90 -11.43 0.13
N GLY A 61 9.00 -12.20 -0.95
CA GLY A 61 7.89 -12.54 -1.83
C GLY A 61 7.36 -11.36 -2.63
N ARG A 62 8.19 -10.33 -2.88
CA ARG A 62 7.82 -9.10 -3.60
C ARG A 62 8.79 -8.83 -4.77
N PRO A 63 8.37 -8.08 -5.80
CA PRO A 63 9.27 -7.62 -6.85
C PRO A 63 10.39 -6.71 -6.31
N PRO A 64 11.60 -6.72 -6.92
CA PRO A 64 12.77 -5.94 -6.49
C PRO A 64 12.68 -4.44 -6.85
N ILE A 65 11.59 -3.78 -6.44
CA ILE A 65 11.34 -2.34 -6.63
C ILE A 65 10.68 -1.77 -5.37
N ALA A 66 10.83 -0.47 -5.14
CA ALA A 66 10.12 0.19 -4.04
C ALA A 66 8.60 0.10 -4.29
N SER A 67 7.86 -0.42 -3.31
CA SER A 67 6.40 -0.49 -3.30
C SER A 67 5.83 0.20 -2.07
N HIS A 68 4.51 0.31 -2.00
CA HIS A 68 3.80 0.81 -0.81
C HIS A 68 4.29 0.13 0.49
N ALA A 69 4.57 -1.17 0.47
CA ALA A 69 5.09 -1.88 1.64
C ALA A 69 6.50 -1.39 2.07
N SER A 70 7.33 -0.98 1.10
CA SER A 70 8.65 -0.41 1.36
C SER A 70 8.54 1.03 1.88
N ILE A 71 7.83 1.91 1.17
CA ILE A 71 7.86 3.35 1.41
C ILE A 71 6.84 3.84 2.46
N VAL A 72 5.83 3.02 2.79
CA VAL A 72 4.80 3.33 3.79
C VAL A 72 4.92 2.36 4.97
N LEU A 73 4.54 1.09 4.80
CA LEU A 73 4.33 0.17 5.94
C LEU A 73 5.58 -0.03 6.80
N SER A 74 6.77 -0.03 6.19
CA SER A 74 8.05 -0.24 6.87
C SER A 74 8.92 1.02 6.98
N ASN A 75 8.43 2.20 6.58
CA ASN A 75 9.23 3.44 6.48
C ASN A 75 8.98 4.46 7.59
N TRP A 76 8.62 4.03 8.78
CA TRP A 76 8.30 4.94 9.87
C TRP A 76 8.71 4.37 11.23
N ARG A 77 8.85 5.27 12.19
CA ARG A 77 8.91 4.94 13.62
C ARG A 77 8.12 5.96 14.41
N ARG A 78 7.72 5.61 15.63
CA ARG A 78 7.17 6.59 16.57
C ARG A 78 8.27 7.53 17.09
N ILE A 79 7.90 8.79 17.33
CA ILE A 79 8.73 9.77 18.03
C ILE A 79 8.65 9.47 19.53
N ASP A 80 7.43 9.46 20.08
CA ASP A 80 7.10 8.90 21.38
C ASP A 80 6.69 7.42 21.21
N PRO A 81 7.52 6.45 21.65
CA PRO A 81 7.24 5.02 21.52
C PRO A 81 5.97 4.55 22.23
N ASP A 82 5.48 5.29 23.23
CA ASP A 82 4.26 4.95 23.98
C ASP A 82 3.03 5.69 23.44
N GLY A 83 3.25 6.68 22.56
CA GLY A 83 2.21 7.45 21.91
C GLY A 83 1.48 6.71 20.76
N PRO A 84 0.40 7.33 20.24
CA PRO A 84 -0.41 6.76 19.18
C PRO A 84 0.31 6.75 17.82
N ILE A 85 -0.16 5.90 16.89
CA ILE A 85 0.29 5.87 15.50
C ILE A 85 -0.53 6.91 14.71
N VAL A 86 -0.12 8.18 14.82
CA VAL A 86 -0.70 9.32 14.09
C VAL A 86 0.44 10.12 13.46
N PRO A 87 0.28 10.71 12.25
CA PRO A 87 1.35 11.37 11.50
C PRO A 87 2.28 12.28 12.32
N GLU A 88 1.72 13.05 13.26
CA GLU A 88 2.45 13.97 14.14
C GLU A 88 3.41 13.29 15.11
N ASN A 89 3.11 12.05 15.50
CA ASN A 89 3.97 11.23 16.36
C ASN A 89 4.84 10.26 15.55
N LEU A 90 4.94 10.41 14.23
CA LEU A 90 5.78 9.56 13.39
C LEU A 90 6.96 10.32 12.80
N LYS A 91 8.01 9.55 12.49
CA LYS A 91 9.16 10.02 11.74
C LYS A 91 9.51 9.03 10.63
N THR A 92 9.72 9.54 9.43
CA THR A 92 10.18 8.76 8.29
C THR A 92 11.58 8.21 8.55
N LEU A 93 11.82 6.97 8.12
CA LEU A 93 13.12 6.32 8.32
C LEU A 93 14.07 6.50 7.14
N GLN A 94 13.53 6.67 5.93
CA GLN A 94 14.29 6.92 4.71
C GLN A 94 13.49 7.78 3.75
N ASN A 95 14.17 8.76 3.16
CA ASN A 95 13.65 9.65 2.13
C ASN A 95 14.52 9.57 0.88
N PHE A 96 14.02 10.12 -0.23
CA PHE A 96 14.81 10.41 -1.42
C PHE A 96 15.52 11.75 -1.28
N PHE A 97 14.75 12.83 -1.13
CA PHE A 97 15.29 14.18 -0.91
C PHE A 97 15.11 14.65 0.54
N GLY A 98 14.09 14.14 1.22
CA GLY A 98 13.67 14.60 2.53
C GLY A 98 12.92 15.92 2.50
N GLY A 99 12.49 16.34 3.70
CA GLY A 99 11.69 17.53 3.89
C GLY A 99 10.24 17.21 4.23
N LYS A 100 9.53 18.23 4.71
CA LYS A 100 8.21 18.10 5.32
C LYS A 100 7.18 17.47 4.38
N ASP A 101 7.17 17.86 3.11
CA ASP A 101 6.21 17.35 2.12
C ASP A 101 6.40 15.85 1.83
N GLU A 102 7.66 15.41 1.65
CA GLU A 102 7.97 14.00 1.43
C GLU A 102 7.67 13.17 2.68
N ASP A 103 8.06 13.65 3.86
CA ASP A 103 7.73 13.01 5.13
C ASP A 103 6.21 12.85 5.27
N TRP A 104 5.47 13.94 5.05
CA TRP A 104 4.02 13.91 5.22
C TRP A 104 3.32 13.00 4.21
N PHE A 105 3.81 12.92 2.97
CA PHE A 105 3.28 11.97 1.99
C PHE A 105 3.31 10.52 2.52
N TYR A 106 4.44 10.09 3.09
CA TYR A 106 4.51 8.75 3.69
C TYR A 106 3.69 8.65 4.98
N LEU A 107 3.84 9.61 5.89
CA LEU A 107 3.29 9.53 7.24
C LEU A 107 1.77 9.71 7.28
N ALA A 108 1.20 10.59 6.46
CA ALA A 108 -0.26 10.71 6.29
C ALA A 108 -0.85 9.39 5.75
N THR A 109 -0.14 8.73 4.83
CA THR A 109 -0.54 7.41 4.33
C THR A 109 -0.45 6.35 5.43
N VAL A 110 0.59 6.36 6.28
CA VAL A 110 0.63 5.50 7.49
C VAL A 110 -0.56 5.77 8.41
N GLY A 111 -0.99 7.03 8.54
CA GLY A 111 -2.20 7.40 9.28
C GLY A 111 -3.46 6.72 8.74
N VAL A 112 -3.64 6.71 7.42
CA VAL A 112 -4.75 6.00 6.75
C VAL A 112 -4.71 4.50 7.06
N GLU A 113 -3.54 3.86 6.93
CA GLU A 113 -3.35 2.43 7.23
C GLU A 113 -3.60 2.11 8.71
N SER A 114 -3.14 2.98 9.62
CA SER A 114 -3.30 2.86 11.07
C SER A 114 -4.77 2.86 11.49
N VAL A 115 -5.54 3.85 11.00
CA VAL A 115 -7.00 3.91 11.21
C VAL A 115 -7.69 2.67 10.62
N GLY A 116 -7.30 2.28 9.41
CA GLY A 116 -7.84 1.12 8.71
C GLY A 116 -7.49 -0.22 9.35
N GLY A 117 -6.41 -0.33 10.12
CA GLY A 117 -6.03 -1.56 10.82
C GLY A 117 -7.14 -2.09 11.72
N CYS A 118 -7.84 -1.20 12.42
CA CYS A 118 -9.00 -1.54 13.26
C CYS A 118 -10.18 -2.11 12.45
N ALA A 119 -10.31 -1.73 11.17
CA ALA A 119 -11.36 -2.21 10.29
C ALA A 119 -11.28 -3.73 10.06
N MET A 120 -10.06 -4.29 10.06
CA MET A 120 -9.85 -5.73 9.87
C MET A 120 -10.51 -6.54 10.98
N SER A 121 -10.31 -6.15 12.25
CA SER A 121 -10.93 -6.84 13.40
C SER A 121 -12.46 -6.79 13.32
N LYS A 122 -13.05 -5.68 12.88
CA LYS A 122 -14.50 -5.54 12.71
C LYS A 122 -15.04 -6.36 11.55
N LEU A 123 -14.33 -6.38 10.43
CA LEU A 123 -14.65 -7.24 9.30
C LEU A 123 -14.66 -8.71 9.72
N PHE A 124 -13.58 -9.21 10.33
CA PHE A 124 -13.54 -10.62 10.74
C PHE A 124 -14.57 -10.96 11.84
N SER A 125 -14.86 -10.04 12.76
CA SER A 125 -15.96 -10.20 13.74
C SER A 125 -17.32 -10.33 13.04
N CYS A 126 -17.55 -9.55 12.00
CA CYS A 126 -18.76 -9.63 11.17
C CYS A 126 -18.86 -11.02 10.49
N LEU A 127 -17.77 -11.48 9.86
CA LEU A 127 -17.75 -12.78 9.17
C LEU A 127 -17.95 -13.96 10.14
N ASP A 128 -17.36 -13.91 11.34
CA ASP A 128 -17.59 -14.92 12.38
C ASP A 128 -19.03 -14.90 12.90
N ALA A 129 -19.59 -13.71 13.12
CA ALA A 129 -20.98 -13.56 13.55
C ALA A 129 -21.97 -14.15 12.53
N ILE A 130 -21.68 -14.01 11.22
CA ILE A 130 -22.48 -14.63 10.16
C ILE A 130 -22.44 -16.16 10.28
N LYS A 131 -21.25 -16.76 10.43
CA LYS A 131 -21.09 -18.22 10.58
C LYS A 131 -21.85 -18.77 11.78
N ASN A 132 -21.94 -17.97 12.85
CA ASN A 132 -22.60 -18.34 14.10
C ASN A 132 -24.04 -17.84 14.21
N ASN A 133 -24.64 -17.31 13.13
CA ASN A 133 -26.02 -16.79 13.08
C ASN A 133 -26.32 -15.69 14.13
N LYS A 134 -25.33 -14.85 14.47
CA LYS A 134 -25.45 -13.74 15.44
C LYS A 134 -25.80 -12.42 14.75
N SER A 135 -27.04 -12.32 14.24
CA SER A 135 -27.51 -11.20 13.41
C SER A 135 -27.27 -9.80 14.00
N ASN A 136 -27.45 -9.64 15.31
CA ASN A 136 -27.19 -8.37 16.00
C ASN A 136 -25.71 -7.94 15.90
N ILE A 137 -24.78 -8.88 16.08
CA ILE A 137 -23.34 -8.62 15.98
C ILE A 137 -22.96 -8.28 14.54
N VAL A 138 -23.59 -8.89 13.54
CA VAL A 138 -23.37 -8.53 12.12
C VAL A 138 -23.70 -7.06 11.88
N VAL A 139 -24.88 -6.60 12.32
CA VAL A 139 -25.32 -5.20 12.15
C VAL A 139 -24.40 -4.24 12.91
N THR A 140 -24.05 -4.55 14.16
CA THR A 140 -23.11 -3.73 14.94
C THR A 140 -21.74 -3.65 14.27
N SER A 141 -21.20 -4.78 13.81
CA SER A 141 -19.89 -4.82 13.16
C SER A 141 -19.85 -4.04 11.86
N LEU A 142 -20.93 -4.04 11.07
CA LEU A 142 -21.04 -3.23 9.86
C LEU A 142 -21.17 -1.74 10.16
N ASN A 143 -21.89 -1.34 11.21
CA ASN A 143 -21.93 0.07 11.61
C ASN A 143 -20.57 0.55 12.13
N ASP A 144 -19.88 -0.26 12.95
CA ASP A 144 -18.51 0.02 13.39
C ASP A 144 -17.57 0.16 12.18
N LEU A 145 -17.69 -0.73 11.20
CA LEU A 145 -16.91 -0.69 9.97
C LEU A 145 -17.19 0.60 9.17
N ALA A 146 -18.45 0.99 9.06
CA ALA A 146 -18.83 2.24 8.40
C ALA A 146 -18.24 3.48 9.10
N SER A 147 -18.23 3.50 10.44
CA SER A 147 -17.58 4.56 11.22
C SER A 147 -16.06 4.58 10.99
N ILE A 148 -15.39 3.43 10.97
CA ILE A 148 -13.95 3.38 10.67
C ILE A 148 -13.67 3.83 9.24
N ILE A 149 -14.49 3.46 8.26
CA ILE A 149 -14.37 3.94 6.88
C ILE A 149 -14.54 5.47 6.81
N HIS A 150 -15.40 6.05 7.64
CA HIS A 150 -15.48 7.51 7.74
C HIS A 150 -14.17 8.11 8.26
N GLU A 151 -13.57 7.55 9.31
CA GLU A 151 -12.26 8.00 9.82
C GLU A 151 -11.14 7.82 8.79
N ILE A 152 -11.16 6.74 7.99
CA ILE A 152 -10.22 6.54 6.86
C ILE A 152 -10.35 7.68 5.84
N ASN A 153 -11.58 8.15 5.57
CA ASN A 153 -11.80 9.28 4.66
C ASN A 153 -11.24 10.60 5.22
N LEU A 154 -11.38 10.83 6.54
CA LEU A 154 -10.81 12.00 7.19
C LEU A 154 -9.27 11.93 7.19
N ALA A 155 -8.72 10.75 7.47
CA ALA A 155 -7.28 10.51 7.44
C ALA A 155 -6.67 10.74 6.05
N LEU A 156 -7.40 10.39 4.97
CA LEU A 156 -6.96 10.66 3.60
C LEU A 156 -6.78 12.17 3.34
N GLU A 157 -7.75 12.99 3.77
CA GLU A 157 -7.72 14.45 3.55
C GLU A 157 -6.54 15.14 4.25
N ARG A 158 -5.97 14.49 5.27
CA ARG A 158 -4.78 15.00 5.96
C ARG A 158 -3.58 15.14 5.05
N MET A 159 -3.55 14.47 3.89
CA MET A 159 -2.50 14.67 2.87
C MET A 159 -2.32 16.15 2.53
N TYR A 160 -3.41 16.91 2.42
CA TYR A 160 -3.40 18.33 2.06
C TYR A 160 -2.79 19.25 3.14
N GLU A 161 -2.65 18.79 4.39
CA GLU A 161 -2.17 19.62 5.50
C GLU A 161 -0.73 20.08 5.27
N HIS A 162 0.14 19.16 4.84
CA HIS A 162 1.59 19.34 4.87
C HIS A 162 2.34 18.74 3.67
N CYS A 163 1.63 18.23 2.66
CA CYS A 163 2.22 17.77 1.41
C CYS A 163 1.73 18.66 0.26
N ARG A 164 2.57 19.57 -0.25
CA ARG A 164 2.19 20.41 -1.39
C ARG A 164 2.27 19.64 -2.70
N ALA A 165 1.31 19.90 -3.58
CA ALA A 165 1.18 19.19 -4.86
C ALA A 165 2.39 19.39 -5.78
N ASP A 166 2.92 20.62 -5.87
CA ASP A 166 4.09 20.95 -6.70
C ASP A 166 5.35 20.19 -6.23
N ILE A 167 5.56 20.12 -4.91
CA ILE A 167 6.69 19.41 -4.34
C ILE A 167 6.55 17.90 -4.52
N PHE A 168 5.37 17.35 -4.25
CA PHE A 168 5.13 15.94 -4.51
C PHE A 168 5.40 15.58 -5.97
N TYR A 169 4.83 16.34 -6.91
CA TYR A 169 4.89 16.03 -8.33
C TYR A 169 6.30 16.13 -8.90
N HIS A 170 7.05 17.18 -8.55
CA HIS A 170 8.38 17.41 -9.12
C HIS A 170 9.52 16.74 -8.34
N ARG A 171 9.37 16.50 -7.02
CA ARG A 171 10.48 16.00 -6.19
C ARG A 171 10.29 14.57 -5.68
N VAL A 172 9.06 14.16 -5.38
CA VAL A 172 8.81 12.83 -4.78
C VAL A 172 8.40 11.81 -5.84
N ARG A 173 7.38 12.14 -6.63
CA ARG A 173 6.78 11.28 -7.64
C ARG A 173 7.78 10.69 -8.65
N PRO A 174 8.84 11.39 -9.12
CA PRO A 174 9.80 10.80 -10.04
C PRO A 174 10.43 9.51 -9.52
N PHE A 175 10.72 9.41 -8.22
CA PHE A 175 11.31 8.21 -7.62
C PHE A 175 10.31 7.10 -7.33
N LEU A 176 9.01 7.42 -7.32
CA LEU A 176 7.94 6.44 -7.15
C LEU A 176 7.55 5.76 -8.46
N LYS A 177 8.08 6.22 -9.60
CA LYS A 177 7.82 5.63 -10.91
C LYS A 177 8.31 4.18 -10.97
N GLY A 178 7.60 3.40 -11.77
CA GLY A 178 8.02 2.05 -12.14
C GLY A 178 9.16 2.08 -13.14
N TRP A 179 9.54 0.90 -13.59
CA TRP A 179 10.46 0.75 -14.70
C TRP A 179 9.79 1.12 -16.02
N PRO A 180 10.54 1.70 -16.97
CA PRO A 180 10.04 2.03 -18.30
C PRO A 180 9.66 0.76 -19.10
N ASP A 181 9.02 0.95 -20.24
CA ASP A 181 8.54 -0.16 -21.09
C ASP A 181 9.67 -1.00 -21.69
N ASP A 182 10.87 -0.42 -21.89
CA ASP A 182 12.08 -1.15 -22.27
C ASP A 182 12.74 -1.88 -21.09
N GLY A 183 12.24 -1.66 -19.87
CA GLY A 183 12.67 -2.33 -18.65
C GLY A 183 14.03 -1.90 -18.13
N ILE A 184 14.43 -2.49 -17.00
CA ILE A 184 15.72 -2.24 -16.33
C ILE A 184 16.47 -3.56 -16.16
N VAL A 185 17.73 -3.58 -16.55
CA VAL A 185 18.64 -4.73 -16.35
C VAL A 185 19.10 -4.79 -14.90
N TYR A 186 19.03 -5.97 -14.28
CA TYR A 186 19.59 -6.24 -12.96
C TYR A 186 20.92 -6.96 -13.14
N GLU A 187 22.02 -6.20 -13.17
CA GLU A 187 23.33 -6.73 -13.52
C GLU A 187 23.76 -7.88 -12.59
N GLY A 188 24.29 -8.95 -13.17
CA GLY A 188 24.71 -10.14 -12.42
C GLY A 188 23.57 -11.01 -11.88
N VAL A 189 22.32 -10.66 -12.21
CA VAL A 189 21.12 -11.42 -11.84
C VAL A 189 20.39 -11.90 -13.09
N ASN A 190 20.05 -10.97 -13.99
CA ASN A 190 19.33 -11.27 -15.21
C ASN A 190 19.65 -10.23 -16.29
N GLU A 191 20.22 -10.68 -17.40
CA GLU A 191 20.58 -9.83 -18.54
C GLU A 191 19.35 -9.29 -19.28
N GLU A 192 18.20 -9.96 -19.18
CA GLU A 192 16.94 -9.48 -19.78
C GLU A 192 16.32 -8.39 -18.90
N PRO A 193 16.02 -7.19 -19.46
CA PRO A 193 15.37 -6.11 -18.74
C PRO A 193 14.06 -6.54 -18.06
N LYS A 194 13.78 -5.99 -16.88
CA LYS A 194 12.56 -6.26 -16.11
C LYS A 194 11.69 -5.03 -16.04
N ILE A 195 10.38 -5.26 -16.15
CA ILE A 195 9.35 -4.23 -16.05
C ILE A 195 8.58 -4.45 -14.75
N PHE A 196 8.65 -3.49 -13.83
CA PHE A 196 7.89 -3.49 -12.59
C PHE A 196 7.14 -2.17 -12.43
N VAL A 197 5.98 -2.24 -11.79
CA VAL A 197 5.14 -1.09 -11.49
C VAL A 197 5.67 -0.44 -10.21
N GLY A 198 5.78 0.89 -10.26
CA GLY A 198 6.24 1.69 -9.13
C GLY A 198 5.25 1.77 -7.98
N GLY A 199 5.56 2.61 -7.00
CA GLY A 199 4.73 2.81 -5.82
C GLY A 199 3.34 3.34 -6.19
N SER A 200 2.31 2.66 -5.70
CA SER A 200 0.91 3.08 -5.90
C SER A 200 0.07 2.81 -4.66
N ALA A 201 -0.91 3.67 -4.36
CA ALA A 201 -1.90 3.44 -3.32
C ALA A 201 -2.68 2.13 -3.56
N ALA A 202 -2.80 1.66 -4.81
CA ALA A 202 -3.43 0.38 -5.14
C ALA A 202 -2.66 -0.85 -4.58
N GLN A 203 -1.42 -0.68 -4.16
CA GLN A 203 -0.61 -1.70 -3.48
C GLN A 203 -0.89 -1.74 -1.96
N SER A 204 -1.67 -0.81 -1.41
CA SER A 204 -2.24 -0.96 -0.08
C SER A 204 -3.22 -2.14 -0.06
N SER A 205 -3.09 -3.00 0.94
CA SER A 205 -3.99 -4.13 1.14
C SER A 205 -5.30 -3.72 1.80
N LEU A 206 -5.38 -2.54 2.42
CA LEU A 206 -6.52 -2.11 3.23
C LEU A 206 -7.83 -2.10 2.43
N LEU A 207 -7.90 -1.29 1.38
CA LEU A 207 -9.13 -1.13 0.59
C LEU A 207 -9.49 -2.41 -0.16
N GLN A 208 -8.49 -3.13 -0.68
CA GLN A 208 -8.74 -4.40 -1.37
C GLN A 208 -9.28 -5.47 -0.41
N THR A 209 -8.87 -5.47 0.86
CA THR A 209 -9.41 -6.37 1.89
C THR A 209 -10.84 -5.99 2.27
N LEU A 210 -11.11 -4.68 2.41
CA LEU A 210 -12.47 -4.20 2.66
C LEU A 210 -13.42 -4.53 1.51
N ASP A 211 -12.97 -4.36 0.27
CA ASP A 211 -13.74 -4.73 -0.92
C ASP A 211 -14.04 -6.22 -0.96
N ALA A 212 -13.02 -7.05 -0.82
CA ALA A 212 -13.18 -8.51 -0.82
C ALA A 212 -14.11 -8.98 0.32
N GLY A 213 -13.92 -8.45 1.53
CA GLY A 213 -14.73 -8.80 2.69
C GLY A 213 -16.20 -8.33 2.59
N LEU A 214 -16.42 -7.19 1.94
CA LEU A 214 -17.76 -6.67 1.65
C LEU A 214 -18.41 -7.33 0.42
N GLY A 215 -17.65 -8.11 -0.36
CA GLY A 215 -18.12 -8.71 -1.61
C GLY A 215 -18.28 -7.70 -2.74
N ILE A 216 -17.51 -6.61 -2.71
CA ILE A 216 -17.48 -5.58 -3.75
C ILE A 216 -16.53 -6.04 -4.86
N THR A 217 -17.02 -6.01 -6.10
CA THR A 217 -16.22 -6.34 -7.30
C THR A 217 -16.03 -5.11 -8.18
N HIS A 218 -14.93 -5.10 -8.94
CA HIS A 218 -14.56 -4.01 -9.84
C HIS A 218 -14.60 -4.50 -11.30
N PRO A 219 -15.76 -4.38 -11.99
CA PRO A 219 -15.98 -5.02 -13.30
C PRO A 219 -15.26 -4.34 -14.46
N SER A 220 -14.55 -3.23 -14.23
CA SER A 220 -13.78 -2.54 -15.27
C SER A 220 -12.65 -3.42 -15.80
N ASP A 221 -12.59 -3.59 -17.13
CA ASP A 221 -11.55 -4.34 -17.85
C ASP A 221 -10.11 -3.82 -17.62
N LYS A 222 -9.97 -2.59 -17.09
CA LYS A 222 -8.67 -2.00 -16.75
C LYS A 222 -8.42 -2.05 -15.24
N SER A 223 -9.39 -1.58 -14.46
CA SER A 223 -9.19 -1.34 -13.02
C SER A 223 -9.10 -2.64 -12.23
N GLY A 224 -9.95 -3.63 -12.54
CA GLY A 224 -9.93 -4.94 -11.86
C GLY A 224 -8.60 -5.67 -12.05
N PRO A 225 -8.14 -5.89 -13.30
CA PRO A 225 -6.84 -6.53 -13.56
C PRO A 225 -5.66 -5.78 -12.95
N PHE A 226 -5.67 -4.44 -12.97
CA PHE A 226 -4.64 -3.63 -12.32
C PHE A 226 -4.58 -3.86 -10.80
N LEU A 227 -5.73 -3.85 -10.10
CA LEU A 227 -5.77 -4.11 -8.65
C LEU A 227 -5.24 -5.52 -8.31
N ILE A 228 -5.59 -6.54 -9.10
CA ILE A 228 -5.07 -7.90 -8.94
C ILE A 228 -3.56 -7.93 -9.17
N GLN A 229 -3.06 -7.24 -10.19
CA GLN A 229 -1.62 -7.13 -10.45
C GLN A 229 -0.89 -6.49 -9.26
N MET A 230 -1.48 -5.48 -8.61
CA MET A 230 -0.88 -4.79 -7.46
C MET A 230 -0.72 -5.68 -6.23
N ARG A 231 -1.49 -6.77 -6.12
CA ARG A 231 -1.33 -7.75 -5.02
C ARG A 231 0.03 -8.45 -5.01
N LYS A 232 0.72 -8.50 -6.16
CA LYS A 232 2.10 -9.01 -6.25
C LYS A 232 3.10 -8.17 -5.47
N TYR A 233 2.78 -6.90 -5.19
CA TYR A 233 3.65 -5.95 -4.48
C TYR A 233 3.33 -5.84 -2.99
N MET A 234 2.29 -6.52 -2.53
CA MET A 234 1.89 -6.62 -1.13
C MET A 234 2.73 -7.68 -0.41
N PRO A 235 2.88 -7.61 0.93
CA PRO A 235 3.35 -8.73 1.71
C PRO A 235 2.51 -10.00 1.42
N PRO A 236 3.11 -11.19 1.22
CA PRO A 236 2.39 -12.38 0.77
C PRO A 236 1.20 -12.77 1.64
N ASN A 237 1.30 -12.57 2.96
CA ASN A 237 0.20 -12.87 3.88
C ASN A 237 -0.99 -11.92 3.69
N HIS A 238 -0.75 -10.66 3.30
CA HIS A 238 -1.83 -9.69 3.08
C HIS A 238 -2.61 -10.02 1.80
N SER A 239 -1.91 -10.32 0.69
CA SER A 239 -2.56 -10.72 -0.55
C SER A 239 -3.31 -12.04 -0.41
N LYS A 240 -2.79 -12.99 0.38
CA LYS A 240 -3.47 -14.25 0.72
C LYS A 240 -4.80 -14.03 1.44
N VAL A 241 -4.87 -13.08 2.38
CA VAL A 241 -6.12 -12.74 3.07
C VAL A 241 -7.18 -12.26 2.08
N ILE A 242 -6.81 -11.38 1.14
CA ILE A 242 -7.74 -10.87 0.12
C ILE A 242 -8.27 -12.03 -0.73
N SER A 243 -7.39 -12.91 -1.22
CA SER A 243 -7.80 -14.08 -2.00
C SER A 243 -8.73 -15.02 -1.23
N LEU A 244 -8.49 -15.24 0.07
CA LEU A 244 -9.38 -16.07 0.90
C LEU A 244 -10.77 -15.48 1.06
N LEU A 245 -10.88 -14.15 1.19
CA LEU A 245 -12.16 -13.45 1.29
C LEU A 245 -12.96 -13.53 -0.01
N GLU A 246 -12.28 -13.45 -1.17
CA GLU A 246 -12.94 -13.55 -2.48
C GLU A 246 -13.44 -14.96 -2.80
N LEU A 247 -12.77 -16.00 -2.31
CA LEU A 247 -13.18 -17.40 -2.55
C LEU A 247 -14.53 -17.74 -1.91
N ASP A 248 -14.86 -17.13 -0.77
CA ASP A 248 -16.13 -17.34 -0.09
C ASP A 248 -16.77 -16.00 0.33
N PRO A 249 -17.55 -15.35 -0.56
CA PRO A 249 -18.20 -14.07 -0.27
C PRO A 249 -19.42 -14.25 0.65
N ILE A 250 -19.15 -14.67 1.89
CA ILE A 250 -20.15 -15.09 2.87
C ILE A 250 -21.09 -13.95 3.27
N LEU A 251 -20.61 -12.71 3.37
CA LEU A 251 -21.45 -11.55 3.68
C LEU A 251 -22.47 -11.28 2.57
N LEU A 252 -22.07 -11.35 1.30
CA LEU A 252 -22.99 -11.16 0.18
C LEU A 252 -24.06 -12.26 0.14
N LYS A 253 -23.66 -13.52 0.35
CA LYS A 253 -24.59 -14.66 0.48
C LYS A 253 -25.58 -14.45 1.65
N TYR A 254 -25.10 -13.93 2.78
CA TYR A 254 -25.91 -13.64 3.96
C TYR A 254 -26.91 -12.51 3.70
N LEU A 255 -26.47 -11.40 3.09
CA LEU A 255 -27.31 -10.26 2.70
C LEU A 255 -28.45 -10.67 1.75
N ASN A 256 -28.18 -11.56 0.80
CA ASN A 256 -29.18 -12.02 -0.16
C ASN A 256 -30.27 -12.89 0.49
N LYS A 257 -29.93 -13.63 1.56
CA LYS A 257 -30.89 -14.48 2.30
C LYS A 257 -31.68 -13.69 3.34
N ASN A 258 -31.14 -12.61 3.86
CA ASN A 258 -31.73 -11.85 4.96
C ASN A 258 -32.52 -10.63 4.48
N LYS A 259 -33.77 -10.47 4.96
CA LYS A 259 -34.65 -9.36 4.57
C LYS A 259 -34.54 -8.14 5.51
N SER A 260 -33.69 -8.18 6.54
CA SER A 260 -33.50 -7.08 7.50
C SER A 260 -33.12 -5.78 6.79
N ILE A 261 -33.88 -4.71 7.08
CA ILE A 261 -33.63 -3.36 6.59
C ILE A 261 -32.36 -2.80 7.24
N GLU A 262 -32.24 -2.95 8.56
CA GLU A 262 -31.09 -2.49 9.35
C GLU A 262 -29.76 -3.04 8.84
N LEU A 263 -29.74 -4.33 8.50
CA LEU A 263 -28.57 -5.01 7.92
C LEU A 263 -28.20 -4.38 6.56
N LYS A 264 -29.19 -4.20 5.68
CA LYS A 264 -28.97 -3.62 4.35
C LYS A 264 -28.49 -2.19 4.46
N ASP A 265 -29.02 -1.41 5.40
CA ASP A 265 -28.63 -0.02 5.59
C ASP A 265 -27.21 0.09 6.16
N ALA A 266 -26.85 -0.75 7.14
CA ALA A 266 -25.48 -0.80 7.66
C ALA A 266 -24.45 -1.18 6.56
N TYR A 267 -24.78 -2.16 5.71
CA TYR A 267 -23.96 -2.52 4.55
C TYR A 267 -23.84 -1.36 3.55
N LYS A 268 -24.95 -0.70 3.20
CA LYS A 268 -24.95 0.46 2.29
C LYS A 268 -24.07 1.60 2.80
N LYS A 269 -24.04 1.85 4.11
CA LYS A 269 -23.14 2.86 4.70
C LYS A 269 -21.67 2.52 4.44
N CYS A 270 -21.26 1.26 4.60
CA CYS A 270 -19.90 0.82 4.28
C CYS A 270 -19.56 1.07 2.81
N VAL A 271 -20.43 0.61 1.90
CA VAL A 271 -20.24 0.78 0.44
C VAL A 271 -20.18 2.26 0.06
N SER A 272 -21.08 3.07 0.63
CA SER A 272 -21.11 4.52 0.40
C SER A 272 -19.83 5.19 0.90
N GLY A 273 -19.33 4.83 2.09
CA GLY A 273 -18.08 5.34 2.63
C GLY A 273 -16.86 5.03 1.75
N LEU A 274 -16.80 3.81 1.18
CA LEU A 274 -15.74 3.44 0.23
C LEU A 274 -15.86 4.18 -1.11
N ASN A 275 -17.06 4.45 -1.57
CA ASN A 275 -17.26 5.28 -2.77
C ASN A 275 -16.85 6.73 -2.55
N ILE A 276 -17.12 7.29 -1.37
CA ILE A 276 -16.62 8.62 -0.99
C ILE A 276 -15.09 8.61 -0.98
N PHE A 277 -14.46 7.57 -0.42
CA PHE A 277 -13.00 7.45 -0.42
C PHE A 277 -12.44 7.49 -1.84
N ARG A 278 -12.99 6.67 -2.75
CA ARG A 278 -12.54 6.61 -4.14
C ARG A 278 -12.71 7.96 -4.85
N LYS A 279 -13.82 8.66 -4.59
CA LYS A 279 -14.06 9.99 -5.16
C LYS A 279 -13.03 11.00 -4.65
N LYS A 280 -12.81 11.09 -3.34
CA LYS A 280 -11.81 11.98 -2.73
C LYS A 280 -10.39 11.67 -3.21
N HIS A 281 -10.03 10.38 -3.31
CA HIS A 281 -8.73 9.96 -3.80
C HIS A 281 -8.55 10.30 -5.29
N LEU A 282 -9.60 10.21 -6.11
CA LEU A 282 -9.54 10.64 -7.51
C LEU A 282 -9.35 12.15 -7.62
N GLU A 283 -10.09 12.95 -6.84
CA GLU A 283 -9.92 14.40 -6.76
C GLU A 283 -8.49 14.77 -6.34
N MET A 284 -7.94 14.06 -5.36
CA MET A 284 -6.55 14.21 -4.94
C MET A 284 -5.57 13.86 -6.06
N ALA A 285 -5.78 12.75 -6.77
CA ALA A 285 -4.91 12.37 -7.89
C ALA A 285 -4.93 13.43 -9.01
N ILE A 286 -6.08 14.03 -9.30
CA ILE A 286 -6.19 15.14 -10.25
C ILE A 286 -5.36 16.33 -9.75
N HIS A 287 -5.54 16.75 -8.50
CA HIS A 287 -4.82 17.89 -7.93
C HIS A 287 -3.29 17.69 -7.88
N TYR A 288 -2.83 16.51 -7.45
CA TYR A 288 -1.40 16.21 -7.26
C TYR A 288 -0.68 15.74 -8.53
N ILE A 289 -1.41 15.46 -9.63
CA ILE A 289 -0.83 14.89 -10.85
C ILE A 289 -1.30 15.59 -12.11
N SER A 290 -2.61 15.71 -12.33
CA SER A 290 -3.16 16.26 -13.58
C SER A 290 -3.08 17.79 -13.65
N ASP A 291 -3.18 18.47 -12.51
CA ASP A 291 -3.12 19.93 -12.41
C ASP A 291 -1.69 20.48 -12.27
N GLN A 292 -0.67 19.61 -12.29
CA GLN A 292 0.75 19.95 -12.12
C GLN A 292 1.50 19.90 -13.46
#